data_AF-A0A7W4Z555-F1
#
_entry.id   AF-A0A7W4Z555-F1
#
_cell.length_a   1.000
_cell.length_b   1.000
_cell.length_c   1.000
_cell.angle_alpha   90.00
_cell.angle_beta   90.00
_cell.angle_gamma   90.00
#
_symmetry.space_group_name_H-M   'P 1'
#
loop_
_entity.id
_entity.type
_entity.pdbx_description
1 polymer ?
#
loop_
_entity_poly.entity_id
_entity_poly.type
_entity_poly.pdbx_seq_one_letter_code
_entity_poly.pdbx_strand_id
1 'polypeptide(L)'
;MPDLSSTPSVSPETLAASIDQLLTDIAALPESERKTAEALVNDIENFHHKGLSSLLQSLAEDPHCASRLREAMAKPEVYAMLRRHNLVKPSAQESVLDALETLRPELAARGSDIALQHIVLPDSVELTWQGEPASAAQLSQIESTLKSACRWLKTVRFSNSPLSQEHQVQIVQIVDPRQQEAH
;
A
#
# COMPACT_ATOMS: atom_id res chain seq x y z
N MET A 1 11.16 31.86 -14.83
CA MET A 1 10.89 30.43 -15.05
C MET A 1 12.02 29.62 -14.43
N PRO A 2 11.76 28.45 -13.83
CA PRO A 2 12.83 27.59 -13.33
C PRO A 2 13.66 27.04 -14.50
N ASP A 3 14.97 27.08 -14.38
CA ASP A 3 15.89 26.41 -15.29
C ASP A 3 15.95 24.92 -14.94
N LEU A 4 15.20 24.11 -15.70
CA LEU A 4 15.15 22.65 -15.54
C LEU A 4 16.10 21.92 -16.49
N SER A 5 16.99 22.64 -17.19
CA SER A 5 17.82 22.08 -18.27
C SER A 5 19.09 21.36 -17.79
N SER A 6 19.39 21.39 -16.49
CA SER A 6 20.69 20.96 -15.95
C SER A 6 20.64 19.83 -14.91
N THR A 7 19.55 19.06 -14.83
CA THR A 7 19.54 17.91 -13.89
C THR A 7 20.51 16.83 -14.41
N PRO A 8 21.59 16.48 -13.68
CA PRO A 8 22.42 15.35 -14.06
C PRO A 8 21.52 14.11 -14.08
N SER A 9 21.52 13.40 -15.22
CA SER A 9 20.71 12.20 -15.45
C SER A 9 21.30 10.99 -14.72
N VAL A 10 21.47 11.10 -13.39
CA VAL A 10 21.85 9.96 -12.55
C VAL A 10 20.61 9.09 -12.41
N SER A 11 20.75 7.79 -12.66
CA SER A 11 19.62 6.88 -12.54
C SER A 11 19.17 6.76 -11.07
N PRO A 12 17.88 6.55 -10.79
CA PRO A 12 17.39 6.35 -9.43
C PRO A 12 18.09 5.21 -8.70
N GLU A 13 18.44 4.13 -9.40
CA GLU A 13 19.12 2.96 -8.83
C GLU A 13 20.55 3.30 -8.39
N THR A 14 21.24 4.14 -9.17
CA THR A 14 22.59 4.61 -8.84
C THR A 14 22.55 5.48 -7.58
N LEU A 15 21.55 6.35 -7.48
CA LEU A 15 21.35 7.20 -6.31
C LEU A 15 21.00 6.37 -5.07
N ALA A 16 20.11 5.39 -5.20
CA ALA A 16 19.75 4.48 -4.12
C ALA A 16 20.96 3.71 -3.59
N ALA A 17 21.75 3.10 -4.48
CA ALA A 17 22.97 2.38 -4.09
C ALA A 17 23.99 3.30 -3.40
N SER A 18 24.12 4.55 -3.87
CA SER A 18 24.98 5.53 -3.21
C SER A 18 24.48 5.91 -1.82
N ILE A 19 23.16 6.05 -1.64
CA ILE A 19 22.56 6.33 -0.33
C ILE A 19 22.79 5.15 0.62
N ASP A 20 22.55 3.92 0.18
CA ASP A 20 22.74 2.72 0.99
C ASP A 20 24.20 2.57 1.46
N GLN A 21 25.16 2.86 0.58
CA GLN A 21 26.58 2.86 0.94
C GLN A 21 26.88 3.95 1.97
N LEU A 22 26.40 5.18 1.77
CA LEU A 22 26.60 6.28 2.73
C LEU A 22 25.98 5.98 4.09
N LEU A 23 24.80 5.35 4.13
CA LEU A 23 24.18 4.92 5.38
C LEU A 23 25.01 3.85 6.10
N THR A 24 25.61 2.92 5.35
CA THR A 24 26.54 1.92 5.88
C THR A 24 27.79 2.60 6.47
N ASP A 25 28.37 3.56 5.76
CA ASP A 25 29.55 4.29 6.21
C ASP A 25 29.25 5.12 7.47
N ILE A 26 28.10 5.82 7.50
CA ILE A 26 27.63 6.59 8.65
C ILE A 26 27.43 5.69 9.88
N ALA A 27 26.89 4.48 9.69
CA ALA A 27 26.69 3.52 10.78
C ALA A 27 28.02 3.09 11.42
N ALA A 28 29.12 3.05 10.65
CA ALA A 28 30.45 2.69 11.11
C ALA A 28 31.19 3.84 11.83
N LEU A 29 30.68 5.08 11.78
CA LEU A 29 31.31 6.24 12.42
C LEU A 29 31.25 6.18 13.95
N PRO A 30 32.19 6.86 14.64
CA PRO A 30 32.08 7.15 16.07
C PRO A 30 30.75 7.82 16.41
N GLU A 31 30.22 7.56 17.60
CA GLU A 31 28.87 8.00 18.00
C GLU A 31 28.63 9.51 17.82
N SER A 32 29.61 10.36 18.15
CA SER A 32 29.49 11.81 18.00
C SER A 32 29.37 12.25 16.54
N GLU A 33 30.14 11.62 15.65
CA GLU A 33 30.13 11.91 14.21
C GLU A 33 28.87 11.37 13.55
N ARG A 34 28.48 10.14 13.90
CA ARG A 34 27.22 9.53 13.44
C ARG A 34 26.02 10.39 13.82
N LYS A 35 25.93 10.84 15.08
CA LYS A 35 24.84 11.73 15.53
C LYS A 35 24.81 13.05 14.77
N THR A 36 25.98 13.60 14.43
CA THR A 36 26.07 14.84 13.65
C THR A 36 25.58 14.62 12.21
N ALA A 37 25.96 13.50 11.58
CA ALA A 37 25.49 13.14 10.24
C ALA A 37 23.97 12.88 10.22
N GLU A 38 23.45 12.13 11.20
CA GLU A 38 22.01 11.90 11.37
C GLU A 38 21.24 13.22 11.56
N ALA A 39 21.75 14.13 12.39
CA ALA A 39 21.14 15.45 12.59
C ALA A 39 21.10 16.26 11.29
N LEU A 40 22.19 16.26 10.51
CA LEU A 40 22.23 16.94 9.20
C LEU A 40 21.20 16.36 8.23
N VAL A 41 21.12 15.03 8.11
CA VAL A 41 20.13 14.38 7.23
C VAL A 41 18.71 14.75 7.68
N ASN A 42 18.42 14.67 8.98
CA ASN A 42 17.11 15.03 9.51
C ASN A 42 16.76 16.50 9.25
N ASP A 43 17.70 17.43 9.41
CA ASP A 43 17.47 18.85 9.16
C ASP A 43 17.23 19.16 7.68
N ILE A 44 17.93 18.47 6.78
CA ILE A 44 17.69 18.55 5.33
C ILE A 44 16.29 18.02 4.99
N GLU A 45 15.90 16.86 5.52
CA GLU A 45 14.58 16.27 5.28
C GLU A 45 13.45 17.17 5.85
N ASN A 46 13.67 17.78 7.01
CA ASN A 46 12.75 18.74 7.60
C ASN A 46 12.62 20.02 6.75
N PHE A 47 13.74 20.50 6.19
CA PHE A 47 13.74 21.64 5.29
C PHE A 47 12.98 21.33 3.99
N HIS A 48 13.23 20.16 3.38
CA HIS A 48 12.50 19.69 2.21
C HIS A 48 11.00 19.57 2.49
N HIS A 49 10.62 18.95 3.61
CA HIS A 49 9.22 18.85 4.02
C HIS A 49 8.55 20.22 4.10
N LYS A 50 9.19 21.21 4.75
CA LYS A 50 8.65 22.58 4.86
C LYS A 50 8.48 23.23 3.49
N GLY A 51 9.50 23.14 2.63
CA GLY A 51 9.47 23.72 1.29
C GLY A 51 8.39 23.10 0.41
N LEU A 52 8.33 21.77 0.36
CA LEU A 52 7.33 21.02 -0.41
C LEU A 52 5.91 21.26 0.10
N SER A 53 5.70 21.30 1.43
CA SER A 53 4.39 21.60 2.03
C SER A 53 3.89 22.97 1.60
N SER A 54 4.73 24.00 1.70
CA SER A 54 4.40 25.37 1.34
C SER A 54 4.07 25.49 -0.16
N LEU A 55 4.86 24.82 -1.01
CA LEU A 55 4.61 24.75 -2.45
C LEU A 55 3.27 24.08 -2.77
N LEU A 56 3.02 22.90 -2.19
CA LEU A 56 1.77 22.17 -2.42
C LEU A 56 0.55 22.96 -1.95
N GLN A 57 0.65 23.63 -0.79
CA GLN A 57 -0.42 24.48 -0.29
C GLN A 57 -0.73 25.61 -1.27
N SER A 58 0.30 26.32 -1.73
CA SER A 58 0.15 27.41 -2.70
C SER A 58 -0.48 26.94 -4.03
N LEU A 59 -0.09 25.74 -4.51
CA LEU A 59 -0.63 25.16 -5.73
C LEU A 59 -2.05 24.61 -5.55
N ALA A 60 -2.40 24.11 -4.37
CA ALA A 60 -3.73 23.58 -4.08
C ALA A 60 -4.79 24.69 -3.95
N GLU A 61 -4.39 25.89 -3.55
CA GLU A 61 -5.26 27.07 -3.47
C GLU A 61 -5.67 27.62 -4.85
N ASP A 62 -4.92 27.29 -5.92
CA ASP A 62 -5.26 27.65 -7.29
C ASP A 62 -6.01 26.50 -8.01
N PRO A 63 -7.32 26.66 -8.33
CA PRO A 63 -8.09 25.65 -9.04
C PRO A 63 -7.52 25.27 -10.41
N HIS A 64 -6.75 26.15 -11.06
CA HIS A 64 -6.16 25.93 -12.38
C HIS A 64 -4.94 24.99 -12.32
N CYS A 65 -4.32 24.86 -11.13
CA CYS A 65 -3.15 24.01 -10.92
C CYS A 65 -3.54 22.56 -10.58
N ALA A 66 -4.78 22.30 -10.15
CA ALA A 66 -5.20 21.02 -9.60
C ALA A 66 -5.05 19.82 -10.55
N SER A 67 -5.30 19.98 -11.86
CA SER A 67 -5.11 18.89 -12.82
C SER A 67 -3.64 18.58 -13.06
N ARG A 68 -2.80 19.62 -13.23
CA ARG A 68 -1.36 19.50 -13.43
C ARG A 68 -0.66 18.92 -12.21
N LEU A 69 -1.10 19.29 -11.02
CA LEU A 69 -0.59 18.72 -9.78
C LEU A 69 -0.89 17.21 -9.70
N ARG A 70 -2.13 16.80 -10.04
CA ARG A 70 -2.48 15.38 -10.12
C ARG A 70 -1.67 14.61 -11.16
N GLU A 71 -1.45 15.19 -12.33
CA GLU A 71 -0.59 14.60 -13.37
C GLU A 71 0.86 14.45 -12.90
N ALA A 72 1.40 15.45 -12.21
CA ALA A 72 2.75 15.38 -11.66
C ALA A 72 2.86 14.32 -10.54
N MET A 73 1.87 14.25 -9.65
CA MET A 73 1.80 13.26 -8.57
C MET A 73 1.64 11.82 -9.07
N ALA A 74 1.18 11.62 -10.30
CA ALA A 74 1.11 10.29 -10.91
C ALA A 74 2.49 9.75 -11.34
N LYS A 75 3.53 10.59 -11.38
CA LYS A 75 4.90 10.16 -11.67
C LYS A 75 5.50 9.45 -10.44
N PRO A 76 6.11 8.26 -10.59
CA PRO A 76 6.60 7.46 -9.46
C PRO A 76 7.56 8.21 -8.53
N GLU A 77 8.46 9.04 -9.08
CA GLU A 77 9.49 9.75 -8.31
C GLU A 77 8.87 10.87 -7.46
N VAL A 78 7.90 11.58 -8.03
CA VAL A 78 7.15 12.64 -7.33
C VAL A 78 6.30 11.99 -6.24
N TYR A 79 5.58 10.92 -6.58
CA TYR A 79 4.77 10.19 -5.61
C TYR A 79 5.61 9.67 -4.44
N ALA A 80 6.74 9.02 -4.72
CA ALA A 80 7.66 8.50 -3.71
C ALA A 80 8.20 9.61 -2.80
N MET A 81 8.61 10.76 -3.37
CA MET A 81 9.08 11.91 -2.60
C MET A 81 7.97 12.46 -1.67
N LEU A 82 6.75 12.65 -2.19
CA LEU A 82 5.64 13.14 -1.39
C LEU A 82 5.20 12.15 -0.31
N ARG A 83 5.24 10.84 -0.61
CA ARG A 83 4.94 9.78 0.36
C ARG A 83 6.00 9.68 1.46
N ARG A 84 7.29 9.77 1.12
CA ARG A 84 8.40 9.80 2.10
C ARG A 84 8.20 10.91 3.14
N HIS A 85 7.74 12.07 2.70
CA HIS A 85 7.45 13.21 3.57
C HIS A 85 6.03 13.23 4.15
N ASN A 86 5.23 12.18 3.97
CA ASN A 86 3.83 12.10 4.44
C ASN A 86 2.91 13.24 3.95
N LEU A 87 3.23 13.85 2.80
CA LEU A 87 2.48 14.97 2.21
C LEU A 87 1.25 14.51 1.44
N VAL A 88 1.19 13.22 1.09
CA VAL A 88 0.07 12.59 0.41
C VAL A 88 -0.29 11.30 1.13
N LYS A 89 -1.58 10.95 1.15
CA LYS A 89 -2.06 9.70 1.73
C LYS A 89 -1.53 8.50 0.93
N PRO A 90 -1.37 7.33 1.56
CA PRO A 90 -1.09 6.11 0.83
C PRO A 90 -2.14 5.89 -0.26
N SER A 91 -1.69 5.38 -1.40
CA SER A 91 -2.59 5.02 -2.48
C SER A 91 -3.49 3.86 -2.01
N ALA A 92 -4.59 3.63 -2.74
CA ALA A 92 -5.43 2.46 -2.52
C ALA A 92 -4.59 1.16 -2.57
N GLN A 93 -3.60 1.12 -3.46
CA GLN A 93 -2.71 -0.03 -3.61
C GLN A 93 -1.77 -0.20 -2.44
N GLU A 94 -1.07 0.85 -2.03
CA GLU A 94 -0.20 0.79 -0.85
C GLU A 94 -0.98 0.38 0.39
N SER A 95 -2.16 0.97 0.62
CA SER A 95 -2.98 0.66 1.79
C SER A 95 -3.37 -0.82 1.85
N VAL A 96 -3.67 -1.42 0.70
CA VAL A 96 -4.04 -2.85 0.61
C VAL A 96 -2.81 -3.72 0.77
N LEU A 97 -1.69 -3.38 0.12
CA LEU A 97 -0.45 -4.13 0.26
C LEU A 97 0.05 -4.12 1.71
N ASP A 98 0.07 -2.96 2.36
CA ASP A 98 0.42 -2.83 3.78
C ASP A 98 -0.48 -3.72 4.65
N ALA A 99 -1.79 -3.73 4.40
CA ALA A 99 -2.72 -4.59 5.12
C ALA A 99 -2.46 -6.09 4.86
N LEU A 100 -2.14 -6.48 3.62
CA LEU A 100 -1.77 -7.86 3.29
C LEU A 100 -0.46 -8.30 3.96
N GLU A 101 0.53 -7.41 4.06
CA GLU A 101 1.78 -7.71 4.79
C GLU A 101 1.53 -8.05 6.26
N THR A 102 0.53 -7.44 6.90
CA THR A 102 0.17 -7.80 8.28
C THR A 102 -0.43 -9.21 8.41
N LEU A 103 -1.04 -9.73 7.34
CA LEU A 103 -1.68 -11.04 7.31
C LEU A 103 -0.70 -12.17 6.91
N ARG A 104 0.36 -11.83 6.19
CA ARG A 104 1.33 -12.80 5.65
C ARG A 104 1.94 -13.75 6.68
N PRO A 105 2.36 -13.32 7.88
CA PRO A 105 2.90 -14.25 8.88
C PRO A 105 1.91 -15.35 9.27
N GLU A 106 0.62 -15.00 9.39
CA GLU A 106 -0.44 -15.96 9.73
C GLU A 106 -0.72 -16.94 8.58
N LEU A 107 -0.74 -16.43 7.35
CA LEU A 107 -0.96 -17.23 6.14
C LEU A 107 0.21 -18.20 5.90
N ALA A 108 1.44 -17.72 6.02
CA ALA A 108 2.66 -18.50 5.82
C ALA A 108 2.76 -19.67 6.81
N ALA A 109 2.32 -19.48 8.07
CA ALA A 109 2.29 -20.56 9.06
C ALA A 109 1.40 -21.75 8.66
N ARG A 110 0.50 -21.56 7.69
CA ARG A 110 -0.42 -22.58 7.15
C ARG A 110 -0.08 -23.00 5.72
N GLY A 111 1.03 -22.51 5.17
CA GLY A 111 1.42 -22.80 3.79
C GLY A 111 0.55 -22.12 2.74
N SER A 112 -0.07 -20.98 3.09
CA SER A 112 -0.88 -20.17 2.17
C SER A 112 -0.29 -18.77 2.00
N ASP A 113 -0.68 -18.08 0.93
CA ASP A 113 -0.39 -16.66 0.70
C ASP A 113 -1.52 -15.99 -0.10
N ILE A 114 -1.54 -14.67 -0.12
CA ILE A 114 -2.50 -13.87 -0.87
C ILE A 114 -1.75 -12.80 -1.66
N ALA A 115 -2.08 -12.68 -2.95
CA ALA A 115 -1.56 -11.63 -3.81
C ALA A 115 -2.66 -10.65 -4.21
N LEU A 116 -2.33 -9.36 -4.26
CA LEU A 116 -3.19 -8.34 -4.85
C LEU A 116 -3.12 -8.44 -6.38
N GLN A 117 -4.26 -8.65 -7.03
CA GLN A 117 -4.34 -8.74 -8.49
C GLN A 117 -4.77 -7.40 -9.10
N HIS A 118 -5.92 -6.87 -8.65
CA HIS A 118 -6.46 -5.62 -9.16
C HIS A 118 -7.15 -4.80 -8.07
N ILE A 119 -7.15 -3.48 -8.26
CA ILE A 119 -7.98 -2.55 -7.50
C ILE A 119 -9.05 -2.03 -8.44
N VAL A 120 -10.30 -2.32 -8.10
CA VAL A 120 -11.46 -1.86 -8.86
C VAL A 120 -12.04 -0.67 -8.09
N LEU A 121 -11.64 0.52 -8.50
CA LEU A 121 -12.19 1.76 -7.95
C LEU A 121 -13.71 1.83 -8.19
N PRO A 122 -14.47 2.42 -7.24
CA PRO A 122 -13.99 3.17 -6.08
C PRO A 122 -13.75 2.35 -4.81
N ASP A 123 -14.23 1.10 -4.71
CA ASP A 123 -14.41 0.44 -3.40
C ASP A 123 -14.20 -1.08 -3.39
N SER A 124 -13.55 -1.65 -4.41
CA SER A 124 -13.37 -3.10 -4.54
C SER A 124 -11.90 -3.49 -4.77
N VAL A 125 -11.51 -4.66 -4.27
CA VAL A 125 -10.23 -5.31 -4.59
C VAL A 125 -10.44 -6.74 -5.06
N GLU A 126 -9.55 -7.17 -5.95
CA GLU A 126 -9.46 -8.54 -6.42
C GLU A 126 -8.11 -9.12 -6.00
N LEU A 127 -8.18 -10.25 -5.30
CA LEU A 127 -7.06 -10.96 -4.72
C LEU A 127 -6.94 -12.35 -5.34
N THR A 128 -5.75 -12.93 -5.32
CA THR A 128 -5.51 -14.33 -5.68
C THR A 128 -5.01 -15.08 -4.46
N TRP A 129 -5.64 -16.22 -4.17
CA TRP A 129 -5.21 -17.13 -3.11
C TRP A 129 -4.14 -18.09 -3.62
N GLN A 130 -3.15 -18.41 -2.78
CA GLN A 130 -2.09 -19.36 -3.10
C GLN A 130 -1.91 -20.35 -1.94
N GLY A 131 -1.59 -21.60 -2.26
CA GLY A 131 -1.29 -22.64 -1.27
C GLY A 131 -2.53 -23.41 -0.77
N GLU A 132 -2.47 -23.87 0.48
CA GLU A 132 -3.51 -24.70 1.08
C GLU A 132 -4.89 -24.00 1.09
N PRO A 133 -6.01 -24.72 0.87
CA PRO A 133 -7.34 -24.13 0.87
C PRO A 133 -7.69 -23.39 2.16
N ALA A 134 -8.39 -22.27 2.03
CA ALA A 134 -8.89 -21.48 3.15
C ALA A 134 -10.16 -22.07 3.74
N SER A 135 -10.35 -21.90 5.05
CA SER A 135 -11.65 -22.02 5.71
C SER A 135 -12.47 -20.73 5.58
N ALA A 136 -13.80 -20.82 5.72
CA ALA A 136 -14.69 -19.66 5.68
C ALA A 136 -14.37 -18.62 6.77
N ALA A 137 -13.93 -19.08 7.96
CA ALA A 137 -13.53 -18.21 9.06
C ALA A 137 -12.29 -17.37 8.71
N GLN A 138 -11.30 -17.97 8.03
CA GLN A 138 -10.10 -17.25 7.59
C GLN A 138 -10.45 -16.18 6.56
N LEU A 139 -11.29 -16.49 5.57
CA LEU A 139 -11.72 -15.50 4.57
C LEU A 139 -12.46 -14.34 5.22
N SER A 140 -13.32 -14.62 6.20
CA SER A 140 -14.04 -13.59 6.96
C SER A 140 -13.08 -12.71 7.78
N GLN A 141 -12.05 -13.30 8.39
CA GLN A 141 -11.02 -12.57 9.13
C GLN A 141 -10.20 -11.67 8.21
N ILE A 142 -9.76 -12.18 7.05
CA ILE A 142 -9.03 -11.40 6.05
C ILE A 142 -9.86 -10.22 5.56
N GLU A 143 -11.13 -10.46 5.22
CA GLU A 143 -12.05 -9.42 4.78
C GLU A 143 -12.23 -8.34 5.86
N SER A 144 -12.42 -8.75 7.12
CA SER A 144 -12.53 -7.84 8.26
C SER A 144 -11.26 -7.01 8.47
N THR A 145 -10.08 -7.64 8.45
CA THR A 145 -8.78 -6.97 8.58
C THR A 145 -8.57 -5.96 7.45
N LEU A 146 -8.83 -6.35 6.20
CA LEU A 146 -8.70 -5.48 5.03
C LEU A 146 -9.65 -4.29 5.11
N LYS A 147 -10.92 -4.48 5.48
CA LYS A 147 -11.89 -3.37 5.62
C LYS A 147 -11.56 -2.45 6.79
N SER A 148 -10.99 -2.98 7.87
CA SER A 148 -10.55 -2.20 9.02
C SER A 148 -9.36 -1.29 8.66
N ALA A 149 -8.36 -1.86 7.97
CA ALA A 149 -7.18 -1.12 7.51
C ALA A 149 -7.52 -0.13 6.38
N CYS A 150 -8.32 -0.58 5.40
CA CYS A 150 -8.75 0.21 4.25
C CYS A 150 -10.22 0.63 4.38
N ARG A 151 -10.49 1.74 5.06
CA ARG A 151 -11.88 2.23 5.28
C ARG A 151 -12.68 2.55 4.00
N TRP A 152 -12.00 2.71 2.87
CA TRP A 152 -12.63 2.93 1.57
C TRP A 152 -13.14 1.63 0.93
N LEU A 153 -12.68 0.48 1.40
CA LEU A 153 -12.94 -0.83 0.82
C LEU A 153 -14.29 -1.38 1.28
N LYS A 154 -15.18 -1.71 0.33
CA LYS A 154 -16.47 -2.35 0.61
C LYS A 154 -16.49 -3.82 0.23
N THR A 155 -15.80 -4.19 -0.85
CA THR A 155 -15.88 -5.53 -1.41
C THR A 155 -14.49 -6.12 -1.63
N VAL A 156 -14.29 -7.34 -1.15
CA VAL A 156 -13.11 -8.17 -1.41
C VAL A 156 -13.56 -9.35 -2.26
N ARG A 157 -12.90 -9.58 -3.40
CA ARG A 157 -13.14 -10.74 -4.26
C ARG A 157 -11.87 -11.55 -4.43
N PHE A 158 -12.03 -12.86 -4.53
CA PHE A 158 -10.94 -13.76 -4.91
C PHE A 158 -11.17 -14.21 -6.36
N SER A 159 -10.13 -14.10 -7.20
CA SER A 159 -10.21 -14.49 -8.61
C SER A 159 -10.18 -16.00 -8.82
N ASN A 160 -9.63 -16.74 -7.85
CA ASN A 160 -9.75 -18.19 -7.73
C ASN A 160 -10.59 -18.55 -6.50
N SER A 161 -11.21 -19.74 -6.50
CA SER A 161 -11.94 -20.24 -5.32
C SER A 161 -10.95 -20.72 -4.26
N PRO A 162 -10.83 -20.06 -3.10
CA PRO A 162 -9.91 -20.47 -2.04
C PRO A 162 -10.49 -21.56 -1.15
N LEU A 163 -11.79 -21.84 -1.23
CA LEU A 163 -12.49 -22.81 -0.37
C LEU A 163 -12.31 -24.26 -0.87
N SER A 164 -12.07 -25.18 0.05
CA SER A 164 -12.23 -26.63 -0.20
C SER A 164 -13.69 -26.97 -0.53
N GLN A 165 -13.89 -27.86 -1.53
CA GLN A 165 -15.22 -28.28 -2.01
C GLN A 165 -16.14 -28.89 -0.93
N GLU A 166 -15.61 -29.31 0.23
CA GLU A 166 -16.42 -29.90 1.31
C GLU A 166 -17.42 -28.92 1.97
N HIS A 167 -17.17 -27.61 1.92
CA HIS A 167 -18.10 -26.61 2.48
C HIS A 167 -19.21 -26.15 1.51
N GLN A 168 -19.18 -26.56 0.23
CA GLN A 168 -20.26 -26.26 -0.71
C GLN A 168 -21.57 -27.02 -0.39
N VAL A 169 -21.49 -28.10 0.40
CA VAL A 169 -22.66 -28.96 0.68
C VAL A 169 -23.52 -28.40 1.83
N GLN A 170 -23.00 -27.52 2.68
CA GLN A 170 -23.74 -27.07 3.87
C GLN A 170 -24.64 -25.83 3.65
N ILE A 171 -24.48 -25.11 2.55
CA ILE A 171 -25.33 -23.94 2.23
C ILE A 171 -26.62 -24.34 1.50
N VAL A 172 -26.71 -25.56 0.95
CA VAL A 172 -27.90 -26.03 0.20
C VAL A 172 -28.90 -26.82 1.07
N GLN A 173 -28.54 -27.20 2.31
CA GLN A 173 -29.44 -28.01 3.17
C GLN A 173 -30.26 -27.21 4.20
N ILE A 174 -30.27 -25.87 4.16
CA ILE A 174 -31.23 -25.03 4.90
C ILE A 174 -32.34 -24.57 3.94
N VAL A 175 -32.94 -25.51 3.22
CA VAL A 175 -34.32 -25.37 2.72
C VAL A 175 -35.06 -26.59 3.26
N ASP A 176 -35.90 -26.31 4.24
CA ASP A 176 -36.65 -27.22 5.09
C ASP A 176 -37.50 -28.24 4.27
N PRO A 177 -37.36 -29.56 4.48
CA PRO A 177 -38.14 -30.57 3.77
C PRO A 177 -39.51 -30.89 4.41
N ARG A 178 -40.13 -29.99 5.20
CA ARG A 178 -41.37 -30.31 5.96
C ARG A 178 -42.54 -29.31 5.86
N GLN A 179 -42.71 -28.62 4.72
CA GLN A 179 -43.90 -27.81 4.46
C GLN A 179 -44.47 -28.10 3.06
N GLN A 180 -45.11 -29.25 2.87
CA GLN A 180 -46.21 -29.45 1.91
C GLN A 180 -46.84 -30.85 2.11
N GLU A 181 -47.57 -31.00 3.22
CA GLU A 181 -48.79 -31.83 3.21
C GLU A 181 -50.00 -30.87 3.15
N ALA A 182 -51.10 -31.35 2.56
CA ALA A 182 -52.41 -30.73 2.34
C ALA A 182 -52.59 -29.94 1.03
N HIS A 183 -52.92 -30.65 -0.07
CA HIS A 183 -54.31 -30.78 -0.52
C HIS A 183 -54.49 -31.83 -1.62
#